data_AF-A0A842T4Y5-F1
#
_entry.id   AF-A0A842T4Y5-F1
#
_cell.length_a   1.000
_cell.length_b   1.000
_cell.length_c   1.000
_cell.angle_alpha   90.00
_cell.angle_beta   90.00
_cell.angle_gamma   90.00
#
_symmetry.space_group_name_H-M   'P 1'
#
loop_
_entity.id
_entity.type
_entity.pdbx_description
1 polymer ?
#
loop_
_entity_poly.entity_id
_entity_poly.type
_entity_poly.pdbx_seq_one_letter_code
_entity_poly.pdbx_strand_id
1 'polypeptide(L)'
;MVKEIEVEPVTRLEGHGGLHLVIDDDGKVKDVQFNITSTRFFEKFVEGRYCEHVPRITPRICGICPIPHHITPTKAVEDAWGVEIPEPAYKLRQLIMNAKQY
;
A
#
# COMPACT_ATOMS: atom_id res chain seq x y z
N MET A 1 4.50 -30.43 23.37
CA MET A 1 3.66 -29.27 23.74
C MET A 1 3.70 -28.26 22.62
N VAL A 2 2.53 -27.98 22.02
CA VAL A 2 2.39 -26.88 21.07
C VAL A 2 2.68 -25.56 21.79
N LYS A 3 3.60 -24.76 21.24
CA LYS A 3 3.98 -23.46 21.78
C LYS A 3 3.43 -22.36 20.88
N GLU A 4 2.75 -21.39 21.48
CA GLU A 4 2.29 -20.19 20.77
C GLU A 4 3.23 -19.02 21.04
N ILE A 5 3.53 -18.25 20.00
CA ILE A 5 4.32 -17.02 20.07
C ILE A 5 3.52 -15.90 19.42
N GLU A 6 3.33 -14.81 20.15
CA GLU A 6 2.65 -13.60 19.67
C GLU A 6 3.65 -12.43 19.61
N VAL A 7 3.68 -11.75 18.47
CA VAL A 7 4.48 -10.54 18.25
C VAL A 7 3.54 -9.41 17.85
N GLU A 8 3.19 -8.56 18.81
CA GLU A 8 2.39 -7.36 18.59
C GLU A 8 2.93 -6.20 19.45
N PRO A 9 3.37 -5.07 18.86
CA PRO A 9 3.47 -4.81 17.43
C PRO A 9 4.69 -5.48 16.78
N VAL A 10 4.57 -5.87 15.51
CA VAL A 10 5.75 -6.15 14.69
C VAL A 10 6.43 -4.80 14.37
N THR A 11 7.72 -4.68 14.67
CA THR A 11 8.48 -3.43 14.53
C THR A 11 9.30 -3.38 13.24
N ARG A 12 9.77 -2.18 12.85
CA ARG A 12 10.50 -1.90 11.60
C ARG A 12 9.72 -2.25 10.31
N LEU A 13 8.41 -2.00 10.34
CA LEU A 13 7.52 -2.04 9.18
C LEU A 13 6.74 -0.72 9.06
N GLU A 14 6.13 -0.48 7.91
CA GLU A 14 5.13 0.59 7.72
C GLU A 14 3.74 0.06 8.06
N GLY A 15 2.99 0.80 8.88
CA GLY A 15 1.65 0.40 9.32
C GLY A 15 1.62 -0.36 10.65
N HIS A 16 0.54 -1.09 10.88
CA HIS A 16 0.30 -1.85 12.10
C HIS A 16 0.03 -3.31 11.75
N GLY A 17 0.80 -4.21 12.35
CA GLY A 17 0.66 -5.65 12.14
C GLY A 17 1.01 -6.43 13.40
N GLY A 18 0.30 -7.55 13.58
CA GLY A 18 0.57 -8.57 14.59
C GLY A 18 0.93 -9.91 13.92
N LEU A 19 1.73 -10.72 14.60
CA LEU A 19 2.11 -12.06 14.14
C LEU A 19 1.75 -13.08 15.22
N HIS A 20 1.00 -14.12 14.86
CA HIS A 20 0.76 -15.30 15.70
C HIS A 20 1.42 -16.52 15.06
N LEU A 21 2.22 -17.24 15.84
CA LEU A 21 2.99 -18.40 15.41
C LEU A 21 2.63 -19.59 16.28
N VAL A 22 2.35 -20.72 15.64
CA VAL A 22 2.17 -22.01 16.31
C VAL A 22 3.40 -22.86 16.02
N ILE A 23 4.13 -23.24 17.07
CA ILE A 23 5.34 -24.07 16.99
C ILE A 23 5.01 -25.48 17.47
N ASP A 24 5.40 -26.48 16.69
CA ASP A 24 5.25 -27.89 17.05
C ASP A 24 6.31 -28.37 18.04
N ASP A 25 6.17 -29.64 18.44
CA ASP A 25 7.02 -30.27 19.44
C ASP A 25 8.48 -30.47 18.96
N ASP A 26 8.70 -30.50 17.65
CA ASP A 26 10.02 -30.58 17.02
C ASP A 26 10.68 -29.18 16.87
N GLY A 27 10.02 -28.13 17.36
CA GLY A 27 10.48 -26.76 17.27
C GLY A 27 10.28 -26.12 15.89
N LYS A 28 9.47 -26.72 15.02
CA LYS A 28 9.16 -26.19 13.68
C LYS A 28 7.89 -25.34 13.71
N VAL A 29 7.84 -24.35 12.83
CA VAL A 29 6.64 -23.54 12.61
C VAL A 29 5.58 -24.40 11.94
N LYS A 30 4.47 -24.60 12.64
CA LYS A 30 3.28 -25.33 12.17
C LYS A 30 2.27 -24.41 11.49
N ASP A 31 2.09 -23.20 12.03
CA ASP A 31 1.17 -22.19 11.48
C ASP A 31 1.69 -20.77 11.71
N VAL A 32 1.31 -19.84 10.82
CA VAL A 32 1.66 -18.42 10.87
C VAL A 32 0.46 -17.58 10.44
N GLN A 33 0.08 -16.62 11.28
CA GLN A 33 -0.93 -15.63 10.96
C GLN A 33 -0.32 -14.24 11.04
N PHE A 34 -0.41 -13.48 9.94
CA PHE A 34 -0.03 -12.07 9.91
C PHE A 34 -1.30 -11.21 9.84
N ASN A 35 -1.56 -10.48 10.91
CA ASN A 35 -2.79 -9.73 11.11
C ASN A 35 -2.54 -8.25 10.84
N ILE A 36 -3.22 -7.67 9.86
CA ILE A 36 -3.23 -6.22 9.63
C ILE A 36 -4.31 -5.60 10.49
N THR A 37 -3.91 -4.78 11.47
CA THR A 37 -4.85 -4.25 12.48
C THR A 37 -5.35 -2.84 12.16
N SER A 38 -4.89 -2.24 11.06
CA SER A 38 -5.30 -0.90 10.64
C SER A 38 -6.09 -0.90 9.33
N THR A 39 -7.21 -0.19 9.27
CA THR A 39 -7.99 0.02 8.05
C THR A 39 -8.52 1.45 7.97
N ARG A 40 -8.50 2.04 6.77
CA ARG A 40 -8.92 3.44 6.51
C ARG A 40 -9.96 3.59 5.41
N PHE A 41 -10.29 2.52 4.69
CA PHE A 41 -11.37 2.47 3.70
C PHE A 41 -11.30 3.59 2.63
N PHE A 42 -10.11 3.85 2.08
CA PHE A 42 -9.92 4.86 1.03
C PHE A 42 -10.84 4.66 -0.18
N GLU A 43 -11.17 3.41 -0.51
CA GLU A 43 -12.07 3.04 -1.60
C GLU A 43 -13.46 3.64 -1.42
N LYS A 44 -14.04 3.52 -0.22
CA LYS A 44 -15.31 4.16 0.12
C LYS A 44 -15.18 5.67 0.26
N PHE A 45 -14.07 6.14 0.80
CA PHE A 45 -13.81 7.57 0.98
C PHE A 45 -13.79 8.38 -0.33
N VAL A 46 -13.41 7.76 -1.45
CA VAL A 46 -13.34 8.43 -2.75
C VAL A 46 -14.64 8.37 -3.55
N GLU A 47 -15.64 7.60 -3.12
CA GLU A 47 -16.95 7.56 -3.76
C GLU A 47 -17.60 8.95 -3.75
N GLY A 48 -18.20 9.37 -4.87
CA GLY A 48 -18.84 10.68 -5.03
C GLY A 48 -17.88 11.87 -5.17
N ARG A 49 -16.56 11.64 -5.15
CA ARG A 49 -15.58 12.71 -5.40
C ARG A 49 -15.33 12.88 -6.88
N TYR A 50 -14.99 14.12 -7.25
CA TYR A 50 -14.38 14.42 -8.53
C TYR A 50 -13.11 13.58 -8.74
N CYS A 51 -13.03 12.91 -9.89
CA CYS A 51 -11.99 11.93 -10.16
C CYS A 51 -10.58 12.55 -10.18
N GLU A 52 -10.45 13.81 -10.61
CA GLU A 52 -9.22 14.61 -10.57
C GLU A 52 -8.68 14.88 -9.15
N HIS A 53 -9.51 14.71 -8.12
CA HIS A 53 -9.06 14.82 -6.74
C HIS A 53 -8.43 13.53 -6.22
N VAL A 54 -8.76 12.38 -6.80
CA VAL A 54 -8.30 11.06 -6.34
C VAL A 54 -6.76 10.99 -6.29
N PRO A 55 -6.01 11.44 -7.31
CA PRO A 55 -4.54 11.47 -7.26
C PRO A 55 -3.93 12.31 -6.15
N ARG A 56 -4.68 13.27 -5.61
CA ARG A 56 -4.24 14.09 -4.46
C ARG A 56 -4.62 13.46 -3.13
N ILE A 57 -5.62 12.58 -3.10
CA ILE A 57 -6.12 11.93 -1.90
C ILE A 57 -5.31 10.67 -1.58
N THR A 58 -5.18 9.77 -2.55
CA THR A 58 -4.58 8.44 -2.37
C THR A 58 -3.12 8.41 -1.95
N PRO A 59 -2.25 9.43 -2.17
CA PRO A 59 -0.91 9.45 -1.58
C PRO A 59 -0.90 9.38 -0.05
N ARG A 60 -2.05 9.61 0.60
CA ARG A 60 -2.21 9.51 2.06
C ARG A 60 -2.48 8.07 2.51
N ILE A 61 -2.60 7.11 1.58
CA ILE A 61 -2.65 5.69 1.90
C ILE A 61 -1.33 5.24 2.53
N CYS A 62 -0.18 5.67 2.04
CA CYS A 62 1.11 5.16 2.50
C CYS A 62 2.15 6.28 2.49
N GLY A 63 2.77 6.54 3.65
CA GLY A 63 3.80 7.58 3.78
C GLY A 63 5.13 7.20 3.14
N ILE A 64 5.41 5.90 2.99
CA ILE A 64 6.64 5.38 2.38
C ILE A 64 6.51 5.34 0.85
N CYS A 65 5.33 5.02 0.34
CA CYS A 65 5.03 4.80 -1.07
C CYS A 65 4.03 5.82 -1.69
N PRO A 66 4.16 7.13 -1.42
CA PRO A 66 3.17 8.11 -1.86
C PRO A 66 3.18 8.33 -3.39
N ILE A 67 4.31 8.11 -4.07
CA ILE A 67 4.45 8.35 -5.51
C ILE A 67 3.68 7.31 -6.34
N PRO A 68 3.79 5.99 -6.10
CA PRO A 68 2.89 5.01 -6.72
C PRO A 68 1.42 5.36 -6.48
N HIS A 69 1.05 5.75 -5.25
CA HIS A 69 -0.31 6.15 -4.94
C HIS A 69 -0.75 7.47 -5.58
N HIS A 70 0.17 8.30 -6.10
CA HIS A 70 -0.16 9.48 -6.88
C HIS A 70 -0.35 9.13 -8.37
N ILE A 71 0.55 8.30 -8.92
CA ILE A 71 0.58 8.01 -10.36
C ILE A 71 -0.50 7.02 -10.77
N THR A 72 -0.73 5.97 -9.99
CA THR A 72 -1.75 4.95 -10.31
C THR A 72 -3.14 5.53 -10.55
N PRO A 73 -3.74 6.34 -9.64
CA PRO A 73 -5.03 6.97 -9.92
C PRO A 73 -4.95 8.02 -11.02
N THR A 74 -3.81 8.68 -11.22
CA THR A 74 -3.65 9.62 -12.35
C THR A 74 -3.84 8.88 -13.66
N LYS A 75 -3.16 7.74 -13.83
CA LYS A 75 -3.32 6.87 -15.00
C LYS A 75 -4.73 6.34 -15.14
N ALA A 76 -5.39 5.96 -14.03
CA ALA A 76 -6.77 5.47 -14.07
C ALA A 76 -7.77 6.54 -14.53
N VAL A 77 -7.59 7.79 -14.09
CA VAL A 77 -8.43 8.92 -14.52
C VAL A 77 -8.20 9.25 -15.99
N GLU A 78 -6.95 9.25 -16.44
CA GLU A 78 -6.61 9.49 -17.85
C GLU A 78 -7.16 8.43 -18.78
N ASP A 79 -7.07 7.16 -18.38
CA ASP A 79 -7.67 6.03 -19.11
C ASP A 79 -9.19 6.20 -19.21
N ALA A 80 -9.85 6.54 -18.10
CA ALA A 80 -11.29 6.80 -18.08
C ALA A 80 -11.71 8.00 -18.96
N TRP A 81 -10.81 8.96 -19.19
CA TRP A 81 -11.04 10.12 -20.05
C TRP A 81 -10.54 9.94 -21.48
N GLY A 82 -9.87 8.83 -21.81
CA GLY A 82 -9.25 8.63 -23.13
C GLY A 82 -8.12 9.62 -23.43
N VAL A 83 -7.37 10.04 -22.41
CA VAL A 83 -6.29 11.02 -22.53
C VAL A 83 -4.97 10.34 -22.84
N GLU A 84 -4.33 10.74 -23.94
CA GLU A 84 -2.92 10.47 -24.18
C GLU A 84 -2.04 11.61 -23.65
N ILE A 85 -1.06 11.27 -22.81
CA ILE A 85 -0.15 12.27 -22.24
C ILE A 85 1.01 12.56 -23.19
N PRO A 86 1.53 13.80 -23.21
CA PRO A 86 2.70 14.12 -24.01
C PRO A 86 3.96 13.46 -23.42
N GLU A 87 4.95 13.17 -24.28
CA GLU A 87 6.20 12.50 -23.90
C GLU A 87 6.92 13.14 -22.68
N PRO A 88 6.99 14.48 -22.53
CA PRO A 88 7.57 15.09 -21.34
C PRO A 88 6.86 14.69 -20.04
N ALA A 89 5.53 14.58 -20.04
CA ALA A 89 4.77 14.16 -18.87
C ALA A 89 5.06 12.70 -18.49
N TYR A 90 5.19 11.82 -19.49
CA TYR A 90 5.60 10.44 -19.28
C TYR A 90 7.01 10.35 -18.66
N LYS A 91 7.99 11.09 -19.21
CA LYS A 91 9.36 11.12 -18.68
C LYS A 91 9.43 11.64 -17.25
N LEU A 92 8.65 12.68 -16.91
CA LEU A 92 8.57 13.19 -15.54
C LEU A 92 8.02 12.15 -14.56
N ARG A 93 7.01 11.36 -14.98
CA ARG A 93 6.47 10.25 -14.17
C ARG A 93 7.49 9.16 -13.96
N GLN A 94 8.25 8.79 -14.99
CA GLN A 94 9.32 7.81 -14.84
C GLN A 94 10.42 8.32 -13.90
N LEU A 95 10.82 9.59 -14.05
CA LEU A 95 11.83 10.21 -13.19
C LEU A 95 11.44 10.13 -11.71
N ILE A 96 10.22 10.57 -11.36
CA ILE A 96 9.78 10.59 -9.96
C ILE A 96 9.57 9.18 -9.39
N MET A 97 9.13 8.20 -10.21
CA MET A 97 9.02 6.80 -9.78
C MET A 97 10.39 6.21 -9.46
N ASN A 98 11.35 6.40 -10.37
CA ASN A 98 12.70 5.87 -10.20
C ASN A 98 13.41 6.56 -9.04
N ALA A 99 13.27 7.88 -8.89
CA ALA A 99 13.88 8.62 -7.78
C ALA A 99 13.37 8.18 -6.40
N LYS A 100 12.16 7.61 -6.30
CA LYS A 100 11.57 7.15 -5.03
C LYS A 100 11.89 5.69 -4.69
N GLN A 101 12.34 4.89 -5.66
CA GLN A 101 12.65 3.46 -5.49
C GLN A 101 14.07 3.18 -4.97
N TYR A 102 14.82 4.23 -4.56
CA TYR A 102 16.14 4.11 -3.95
C TYR A 102 16.09 4.42 -2.45
#